data_AF-A0A930ZE67-F1
#
_entry.id   AF-A0A930ZE67-F1
#
_cell.length_a   1.000
_cell.length_b   1.000
_cell.length_c   1.000
_cell.angle_alpha   90.00
_cell.angle_beta   90.00
_cell.angle_gamma   90.00
#
_symmetry.space_group_name_H-M   'P 1'
#
loop_
_entity.id
_entity.type
_entity.pdbx_description
1 polymer ?
#
loop_
_entity_poly.entity_id
_entity_poly.type
_entity_poly.pdbx_seq_one_letter_code
_entity_poly.pdbx_strand_id
1 'polypeptide(L)'
;MGLDWSNTANTLSRFGGEPITLTVRRTGMPFFDALQLYGAIDLYIGVRDGIEITDRGDQWQIKGHRRAHRLLGKDKLAFAAIWKKKKPSKDEYCQELSQALEGGAPVKNDQAFNELALGRLDRSLQAGIRGIAAADYGTLKSAQTSKKACIAEVPLSQAMLASVGRKRVLRLGEITFLPIFEGLIDLSKVVNPLRLSLTIPNVLCAQALAILALITSLFAEGYQGRLSSVAFETNFRGQRSDNYSGIVSIRSTAVGAASADFIDRLYDTFRTLVQSGWKRRGREYEATELATDALSAAQWLMQPVAKHLNAIVTSQEKMHRRGMGTFLRRPEDVQEVFNMSHPGWQGDYKALRKYARAVASGIYHARMKDAKDRGKAWYDEVTMLRSAAKPSSFFERAQILIEQGHREHGGVGTEQWGEAFEPSALMQSINADDFETFKVLFRMYLVQESTPRIARQVDTADSGPQGPGGR
;
A
#
# COMPACT_ATOMS: atom_id res chain seq x y z
N MET A 1 -41.28 11.78 43.73
CA MET A 1 -39.82 11.79 43.50
C MET A 1 -39.58 12.65 42.26
N GLY A 2 -39.05 13.86 42.44
CA GLY A 2 -38.76 14.76 41.31
C GLY A 2 -37.51 14.32 40.56
N LEU A 3 -37.54 14.38 39.24
CA LEU A 3 -36.37 14.16 38.38
C LEU A 3 -35.35 15.28 38.64
N ASP A 4 -34.15 14.91 39.10
CA ASP A 4 -33.04 15.83 39.29
C ASP A 4 -32.36 16.12 37.94
N TRP A 5 -32.88 17.16 37.27
CA TRP A 5 -32.38 17.64 35.98
C TRP A 5 -30.90 18.00 35.97
N SER A 6 -30.34 18.41 37.10
CA SER A 6 -28.91 18.75 37.25
C SER A 6 -28.04 17.49 37.12
N ASN A 7 -28.46 16.41 37.78
CA ASN A 7 -27.79 15.12 37.72
C ASN A 7 -28.02 14.42 36.37
N THR A 8 -29.22 14.57 35.79
CA THR A 8 -29.53 14.10 34.43
C THR A 8 -28.71 14.85 33.37
N ALA A 9 -28.56 16.17 33.48
CA ALA A 9 -27.74 16.98 32.56
C ALA A 9 -26.24 16.64 32.67
N ASN A 10 -25.72 16.44 33.90
CA ASN A 10 -24.35 15.96 34.11
C ASN A 10 -24.13 14.52 33.60
N THR A 11 -25.14 13.67 33.73
CA THR A 11 -25.06 12.29 33.22
C THR A 11 -25.15 12.26 31.69
N LEU A 12 -25.98 13.13 31.09
CA LEU A 12 -26.08 13.32 29.64
C LEU A 12 -24.80 13.93 29.05
N SER A 13 -24.22 14.94 29.70
CA SER A 13 -22.96 15.55 29.25
C SER A 13 -21.78 14.58 29.33
N ARG A 14 -21.85 13.57 30.20
CA ARG A 14 -20.86 12.49 30.36
C ARG A 14 -21.26 11.17 29.71
N PHE A 15 -22.37 11.11 28.98
CA PHE A 15 -22.88 9.88 28.35
C PHE A 15 -21.86 9.26 27.38
N GLY A 16 -20.97 10.09 26.81
CA GLY A 16 -19.84 9.69 25.96
C GLY A 16 -18.58 9.23 26.70
N GLY A 17 -18.44 9.48 28.00
CA GLY A 17 -17.19 9.40 28.77
C GLY A 17 -16.61 10.78 29.08
N GLU A 18 -15.58 10.84 29.93
CA GLU A 18 -14.89 12.10 30.27
C GLU A 18 -13.80 12.41 29.24
N PRO A 19 -13.69 13.65 28.74
CA PRO A 19 -12.64 14.01 27.79
C PRO A 19 -11.26 13.82 28.44
N ILE A 20 -10.35 13.20 27.71
CA ILE A 20 -8.97 12.96 28.14
C ILE A 20 -8.01 13.28 27.00
N THR A 21 -6.84 13.82 27.36
CA THR A 21 -5.71 13.97 26.44
C THR A 21 -4.54 13.17 26.98
N LEU A 22 -3.96 12.31 26.16
CA LEU A 22 -2.76 11.56 26.46
C LEU A 22 -1.63 12.00 25.55
N THR A 23 -0.41 11.95 26.07
CA THR A 23 0.82 12.26 25.33
C THR A 23 1.76 11.06 25.41
N VAL A 24 2.09 10.46 24.27
CA VAL A 24 2.99 9.30 24.17
C VAL A 24 4.26 9.74 23.44
N ARG A 25 5.40 9.73 24.15
CA ARG A 25 6.71 10.11 23.58
C ARG A 25 7.23 9.01 22.66
N ARG A 26 7.84 9.42 21.55
CA ARG A 26 8.50 8.52 20.60
C ARG A 26 9.89 8.17 21.07
N THR A 27 10.33 6.99 20.69
CA THR A 27 11.66 6.47 20.96
C THR A 27 12.56 6.50 19.73
N GLY A 28 11.99 6.82 18.56
CA GLY A 28 12.68 6.77 17.27
C GLY A 28 12.61 5.40 16.60
N MET A 29 11.88 4.45 17.19
CA MET A 29 11.66 3.10 16.63
C MET A 29 10.20 3.00 16.20
N PRO A 30 9.90 3.12 14.90
CA PRO A 30 8.53 3.39 14.48
C PRO A 30 7.51 2.31 14.84
N PHE A 31 7.90 1.03 14.76
CA PHE A 31 7.01 -0.08 15.11
C PHE A 31 6.76 -0.16 16.62
N PHE A 32 7.82 -0.05 17.43
CA PHE A 32 7.70 0.05 18.88
C PHE A 32 6.89 1.28 19.34
N ASP A 33 7.06 2.42 18.68
CA ASP A 33 6.31 3.66 18.98
C ASP A 33 4.82 3.49 18.63
N ALA A 34 4.50 2.83 17.52
CA ALA A 34 3.11 2.49 17.16
C ALA A 34 2.48 1.52 18.19
N LEU A 35 3.24 0.54 18.68
CA LEU A 35 2.76 -0.35 19.75
C LEU A 35 2.42 0.44 21.03
N GLN A 36 3.28 1.38 21.43
CA GLN A 36 3.03 2.21 22.61
C GLN A 36 1.78 3.09 22.45
N LEU A 37 1.60 3.70 21.28
CA LEU A 37 0.39 4.46 20.94
C LEU A 37 -0.87 3.62 21.18
N TYR A 38 -0.96 2.45 20.54
CA TYR A 38 -2.14 1.60 20.64
C TYR A 38 -2.34 1.07 22.06
N GLY A 39 -1.25 0.79 22.78
CA GLY A 39 -1.30 0.46 24.20
C GLY A 39 -1.94 1.54 25.06
N ALA A 40 -1.53 2.80 24.86
CA ALA A 40 -2.08 3.93 25.60
C ALA A 40 -3.58 4.11 25.32
N ILE A 41 -3.97 4.00 24.05
CA ILE A 41 -5.37 4.03 23.63
C ILE A 41 -6.17 2.90 24.31
N ASP A 42 -5.74 1.64 24.18
CA ASP A 42 -6.48 0.47 24.67
C ASP A 42 -6.63 0.45 26.21
N LEU A 43 -5.65 1.01 26.93
CA LEU A 43 -5.66 1.09 28.39
C LEU A 43 -6.47 2.27 28.94
N TYR A 44 -6.31 3.47 28.38
CA TYR A 44 -6.74 4.70 29.04
C TYR A 44 -7.85 5.48 28.32
N ILE A 45 -8.17 5.13 27.07
CA ILE A 45 -9.29 5.74 26.30
C ILE A 45 -10.32 4.67 25.94
N GLY A 46 -9.87 3.53 25.40
CA GLY A 46 -10.70 2.56 24.69
C GLY A 46 -10.77 2.88 23.20
N VAL A 47 -11.33 1.95 22.42
CA VAL A 47 -11.33 2.02 20.94
C VAL A 47 -12.63 2.52 20.32
N ARG A 48 -13.62 2.88 21.13
CA ARG A 48 -14.93 3.35 20.66
C ARG A 48 -15.01 4.87 20.82
N ASP A 49 -15.87 5.49 20.01
CA ASP A 49 -16.35 6.87 20.20
C ASP A 49 -15.39 8.02 19.82
N GLY A 50 -14.64 7.85 18.72
CA GLY A 50 -13.86 8.93 18.12
C GLY A 50 -12.57 9.24 18.90
N ILE A 51 -11.44 8.83 18.34
CA ILE A 51 -10.10 9.07 18.87
C ILE A 51 -9.41 10.01 17.89
N GLU A 52 -9.01 11.16 18.37
CA GLU A 52 -8.22 12.11 17.59
C GLU A 52 -6.74 11.89 17.89
N ILE A 53 -5.98 11.52 16.86
CA ILE A 53 -4.54 11.32 16.94
C ILE A 53 -3.83 12.46 16.23
N THR A 54 -2.88 13.11 16.88
CA THR A 54 -2.07 14.18 16.30
C THR A 54 -0.58 13.86 16.45
N ASP A 55 0.14 13.84 15.32
CA ASP A 55 1.59 13.78 15.32
C ASP A 55 2.18 15.16 15.67
N ARG A 56 3.04 15.22 16.69
CA ARG A 56 3.76 16.43 17.13
C ARG A 56 5.26 16.36 16.86
N GLY A 57 5.73 15.38 16.08
CA GLY A 57 7.14 15.16 15.77
C GLY A 57 7.75 14.14 16.73
N ASP A 58 8.08 14.56 17.95
CA ASP A 58 8.73 13.74 18.99
C ASP A 58 7.73 12.98 19.90
N GLN A 59 6.44 13.30 19.78
CA GLN A 59 5.38 12.69 20.57
C GLN A 59 4.06 12.63 19.80
N TRP A 60 3.18 11.76 20.26
CA TRP A 60 1.80 11.65 19.80
C TRP A 60 0.89 12.27 20.84
N GLN A 61 -0.02 13.14 20.40
CA GLN A 61 -1.11 13.62 21.22
C GLN A 61 -2.38 12.87 20.84
N ILE A 62 -3.07 12.31 21.83
CA ILE A 62 -4.25 11.48 21.64
C ILE A 62 -5.38 12.08 22.45
N LYS A 63 -6.48 12.46 21.81
CA LYS A 63 -7.68 12.93 22.49
C LYS A 63 -8.83 11.94 22.29
N GLY A 64 -9.64 11.77 23.32
CA GLY A 64 -10.82 10.90 23.27
C GLY A 64 -11.64 11.01 24.54
N HIS A 65 -12.56 10.06 24.73
CA HIS A 65 -13.44 10.03 25.89
C HIS A 65 -13.20 8.76 26.72
N ARG A 66 -12.78 8.95 27.97
CA ARG A 66 -12.52 7.89 28.94
C ARG A 66 -13.83 7.44 29.59
N ARG A 67 -14.17 6.16 29.42
CA ARG A 67 -15.29 5.51 30.14
C ARG A 67 -14.75 4.62 31.24
N ALA A 68 -14.62 5.16 32.45
CA ALA A 68 -13.97 4.48 33.58
C ALA A 68 -14.45 3.03 33.79
N HIS A 69 -15.76 2.77 33.73
CA HIS A 69 -16.34 1.43 33.91
C HIS A 69 -15.88 0.39 32.86
N ARG A 70 -15.47 0.79 31.65
CA ARG A 70 -14.98 -0.13 30.59
C ARG A 70 -13.46 -0.36 30.65
N LEU A 71 -12.75 0.48 31.38
CA LEU A 71 -11.28 0.48 31.45
C LEU A 71 -10.76 0.05 32.81
N LEU A 72 -11.62 0.04 33.83
CA LEU A 72 -11.28 -0.27 35.21
C LEU A 72 -10.46 -1.57 35.30
N GLY A 73 -9.22 -1.43 35.81
CA GLY A 73 -8.33 -2.54 36.07
C GLY A 73 -7.59 -3.12 34.85
N LYS A 74 -7.83 -2.61 33.63
CA LYS A 74 -7.10 -3.08 32.42
C LYS A 74 -5.60 -2.83 32.52
N ASP A 75 -5.23 -1.65 33.02
CA ASP A 75 -3.87 -1.23 33.32
C ASP A 75 -3.21 -2.17 34.35
N LYS A 76 -3.90 -2.44 35.46
CA LYS A 76 -3.43 -3.35 36.52
C LYS A 76 -3.26 -4.78 36.02
N LEU A 77 -4.16 -5.25 35.16
CA LEU A 77 -4.06 -6.56 34.52
C LEU A 77 -2.87 -6.62 33.56
N ALA A 78 -2.64 -5.58 32.76
CA ALA A 78 -1.49 -5.48 31.86
C ALA A 78 -0.17 -5.44 32.65
N PHE A 79 -0.11 -4.66 33.72
CA PHE A 79 1.05 -4.61 34.62
C PHE A 79 1.35 -5.99 35.21
N ALA A 80 0.34 -6.66 35.79
CA ALA A 80 0.51 -7.98 36.38
C ALA A 80 0.88 -9.07 35.36
N ALA A 81 0.50 -8.90 34.09
CA ALA A 81 0.87 -9.82 33.03
C ALA A 81 2.39 -9.80 32.77
N ILE A 82 3.01 -8.63 32.79
CA ILE A 82 4.42 -8.45 32.38
C ILE A 82 5.38 -8.33 33.58
N TRP A 83 4.94 -7.75 34.69
CA TRP A 83 5.77 -7.48 35.86
C TRP A 83 5.43 -8.45 36.99
N LYS A 84 6.39 -9.34 37.30
CA LYS A 84 6.23 -10.36 38.34
C LYS A 84 6.92 -10.00 39.66
N LYS A 85 7.62 -8.86 39.73
CA LYS A 85 8.30 -8.41 40.95
C LYS A 85 7.32 -7.70 41.89
N LYS A 86 7.63 -7.69 43.20
CA LYS A 86 6.79 -7.09 44.25
C LYS A 86 6.73 -5.55 44.19
N LYS A 87 7.77 -4.89 43.67
CA LYS A 87 7.85 -3.42 43.52
C LYS A 87 8.15 -3.06 42.06
N PRO A 88 7.63 -1.94 41.53
CA PRO A 88 6.66 -1.03 42.18
C PRO A 88 5.28 -1.68 42.37
N SER A 89 4.46 -1.12 43.27
CA SER A 89 3.08 -1.58 43.47
C SER A 89 2.29 -1.37 42.18
N LYS A 90 1.45 -2.34 41.79
CA LYS A 90 0.62 -2.24 40.59
C LYS A 90 -0.27 -0.99 40.62
N ASP A 91 -0.81 -0.64 41.79
CA ASP A 91 -1.78 0.43 41.92
C ASP A 91 -1.09 1.80 41.81
N GLU A 92 0.00 1.99 42.55
CA GLU A 92 0.82 3.21 42.50
C GLU A 92 1.39 3.43 41.10
N TYR A 93 1.94 2.38 40.49
CA TYR A 93 2.59 2.47 39.19
C TYR A 93 1.59 2.77 38.06
N CYS A 94 0.43 2.11 38.05
CA CYS A 94 -0.59 2.38 37.01
C CYS A 94 -1.16 3.79 37.14
N GLN A 95 -1.30 4.31 38.37
CA GLN A 95 -1.70 5.69 38.63
C GLN A 95 -0.63 6.68 38.15
N GLU A 96 0.65 6.42 38.46
CA GLU A 96 1.78 7.25 38.01
C GLU A 96 1.87 7.26 36.48
N LEU A 97 1.71 6.11 35.82
CA LEU A 97 1.70 6.00 34.36
C LEU A 97 0.55 6.80 33.74
N SER A 98 -0.66 6.72 34.30
CA SER A 98 -1.81 7.52 33.83
C SER A 98 -1.53 9.02 33.93
N GLN A 99 -1.01 9.47 35.07
CA GLN A 99 -0.67 10.89 35.29
C GLN A 99 0.47 11.36 34.38
N ALA A 100 1.48 10.51 34.15
CA ALA A 100 2.59 10.79 33.25
C ALA A 100 2.09 10.98 31.81
N LEU A 101 1.18 10.12 31.34
CA LEU A 101 0.58 10.24 30.00
C LEU A 101 -0.32 11.47 29.88
N GLU A 102 -1.16 11.77 30.89
CA GLU A 102 -2.02 12.96 30.89
C GLU A 102 -1.20 14.27 30.94
N GLY A 103 -0.11 14.29 31.71
CA GLY A 103 0.78 15.45 31.86
C GLY A 103 1.90 15.56 30.82
N GLY A 104 2.10 14.55 29.96
CA GLY A 104 3.21 14.50 29.00
C GLY A 104 4.61 14.41 29.64
N ALA A 105 4.68 13.94 30.87
CA ALA A 105 5.92 13.79 31.64
C ALA A 105 6.42 12.33 31.62
N PRO A 106 7.72 12.06 31.80
CA PRO A 106 8.20 10.70 32.02
C PRO A 106 7.76 10.18 33.40
N VAL A 107 7.59 8.86 33.52
CA VAL A 107 7.39 8.17 34.81
C VAL A 107 8.67 8.34 35.65
N LYS A 108 8.54 8.78 36.91
CA LYS A 108 9.68 9.20 37.74
C LYS A 108 10.55 8.02 38.17
N ASN A 109 9.91 6.92 38.56
CA ASN A 109 10.60 5.70 39.06
C ASN A 109 10.51 4.53 38.07
N ASP A 110 10.64 4.84 36.79
CA ASP A 110 10.44 3.84 35.76
C ASP A 110 11.52 2.75 35.81
N GLN A 111 11.08 1.49 35.92
CA GLN A 111 11.99 0.36 36.06
C GLN A 111 12.46 -0.10 34.70
N ALA A 112 13.71 -0.57 34.61
CA ALA A 112 14.17 -1.29 33.44
C ALA A 112 13.42 -2.64 33.30
N PHE A 113 12.91 -2.89 32.09
CA PHE A 113 12.22 -4.11 31.72
C PHE A 113 12.98 -4.85 30.61
N ASN A 114 13.15 -6.17 30.78
CA ASN A 114 13.74 -7.04 29.78
C ASN A 114 12.67 -7.51 28.80
N GLU A 115 12.69 -6.97 27.58
CA GLU A 115 11.68 -7.25 26.57
C GLU A 115 11.62 -8.72 26.09
N LEU A 116 12.68 -9.52 26.29
CA LEU A 116 12.66 -10.94 25.93
C LEU A 116 11.56 -11.71 26.66
N ALA A 117 11.19 -11.26 27.87
CA ALA A 117 10.13 -11.88 28.67
C ALA A 117 8.76 -11.85 27.98
N LEU A 118 8.56 -10.95 27.01
CA LEU A 118 7.30 -10.82 26.27
C LEU A 118 7.34 -11.46 24.89
N GLY A 119 8.38 -12.20 24.54
CA GLY A 119 8.49 -12.74 23.18
C GLY A 119 8.70 -11.62 22.14
N ARG A 120 9.52 -10.62 22.50
CA ARG A 120 10.06 -9.52 21.68
C ARG A 120 9.00 -8.50 21.25
N LEU A 121 9.17 -7.25 21.66
CA LEU A 121 8.23 -6.17 21.34
C LEU A 121 8.51 -5.60 19.95
N ASP A 122 9.77 -5.54 19.55
CA ASP A 122 10.26 -5.24 18.21
C ASP A 122 11.60 -5.99 18.03
N ARG A 123 11.86 -6.63 16.90
CA ARG A 123 13.12 -7.34 16.64
C ARG A 123 14.29 -6.43 16.35
N SER A 124 14.03 -5.22 15.85
CA SER A 124 15.07 -4.20 15.68
C SER A 124 15.67 -3.77 17.01
N LEU A 125 14.91 -3.83 18.11
CA LEU A 125 15.40 -3.64 19.48
C LEU A 125 16.49 -4.65 19.88
N GLN A 126 16.62 -5.77 19.16
CA GLN A 126 17.66 -6.77 19.39
C GLN A 126 18.89 -6.59 18.51
N ALA A 127 18.71 -5.97 17.34
CA ALA A 127 19.78 -5.69 16.40
C ALA A 127 20.49 -4.37 16.75
N GLY A 128 19.78 -3.42 17.36
CA GLY A 128 20.31 -2.15 17.81
C GLY A 128 20.52 -2.10 19.31
N ILE A 129 21.77 -1.94 19.74
CA ILE A 129 22.07 -1.43 21.08
C ILE A 129 21.75 0.07 21.04
N ARG A 130 20.83 0.55 21.88
CA ARG A 130 20.64 2.01 22.07
C ARG A 130 22.01 2.62 22.42
N GLY A 131 22.53 3.51 21.58
CA GLY A 131 23.81 4.21 21.80
C GLY A 131 25.02 3.71 21.02
N ILE A 132 24.86 2.78 20.06
CA ILE A 132 25.96 2.37 19.15
C ILE A 132 25.64 2.83 17.72
N ALA A 133 26.65 3.36 17.02
CA ALA A 133 26.51 3.84 15.66
C ALA A 133 26.17 2.70 14.68
N ALA A 134 25.28 2.95 13.72
CA ALA A 134 24.84 1.96 12.72
C ALA A 134 26.00 1.34 11.91
N ALA A 135 27.15 2.03 11.83
CA ALA A 135 28.36 1.54 11.19
C ALA A 135 28.98 0.31 11.89
N ASP A 136 28.75 0.15 13.20
CA ASP A 136 29.33 -0.94 13.99
C ASP A 136 28.47 -2.22 13.96
N TYR A 137 27.28 -2.19 13.34
CA TYR A 137 26.37 -3.34 13.26
C TYR A 137 26.96 -4.52 12.48
N GLY A 138 27.87 -4.26 11.52
CA GLY A 138 28.56 -5.31 10.78
C GLY A 138 29.45 -6.23 11.64
N THR A 139 29.80 -5.81 12.87
CA THR A 139 30.66 -6.58 13.78
C THR A 139 29.89 -7.47 14.77
N LEU A 140 28.57 -7.30 14.91
CA LEU A 140 27.73 -8.15 15.74
C LEU A 140 27.40 -9.46 15.01
N LYS A 141 28.36 -10.39 14.98
CA LYS A 141 28.13 -11.78 14.55
C LYS A 141 26.89 -12.33 15.28
N SER A 142 25.98 -12.99 14.55
CA SER A 142 24.68 -13.52 15.01
C SER A 142 24.72 -14.27 16.36
N ALA A 143 25.86 -14.88 16.70
CA ALA A 143 26.13 -15.54 17.99
C ALA A 143 26.21 -14.60 19.22
N GLN A 144 26.32 -13.28 19.04
CA GLN A 144 26.41 -12.31 20.15
C GLN A 144 25.05 -11.73 20.57
N THR A 145 23.99 -11.90 19.78
CA THR A 145 22.62 -11.43 20.08
C THR A 145 21.97 -12.08 21.30
N SER A 146 22.58 -13.12 21.87
CA SER A 146 22.16 -13.80 23.11
C SER A 146 22.89 -13.28 24.36
N LYS A 147 23.91 -12.43 24.22
CA LYS A 147 24.62 -11.83 25.36
C LYS A 147 23.72 -10.80 26.04
N LYS A 148 23.77 -10.75 27.37
CA LYS A 148 22.99 -9.79 28.18
C LYS A 148 23.19 -8.33 27.75
N ALA A 149 24.39 -7.98 27.27
CA ALA A 149 24.74 -6.65 26.76
C ALA A 149 24.04 -6.25 25.44
N CYS A 150 23.45 -7.22 24.72
CA CYS A 150 22.74 -7.00 23.45
C CYS A 150 21.22 -7.05 23.63
N ILE A 151 20.73 -7.17 24.86
CA ILE A 151 19.30 -7.15 25.17
C ILE A 151 18.92 -5.72 25.49
N ALA A 152 18.04 -5.12 24.69
CA ALA A 152 17.51 -3.79 25.00
C ALA A 152 16.73 -3.83 26.31
N GLU A 153 17.16 -3.03 27.28
CA GLU A 153 16.34 -2.68 28.43
C GLU A 153 15.47 -1.48 28.04
N VAL A 154 14.16 -1.68 28.12
CA VAL A 154 13.17 -0.63 27.86
C VAL A 154 12.53 -0.22 29.19
N PRO A 155 12.15 1.05 29.36
CA PRO A 155 11.38 1.44 30.54
C PRO A 155 10.08 0.62 30.65
N LEU A 156 9.70 0.23 31.86
CA LEU A 156 8.53 -0.61 32.13
C LEU A 156 7.25 0.04 31.62
N SER A 157 7.17 1.37 31.61
CA SER A 157 6.02 2.10 31.08
C SER A 157 5.85 1.81 29.59
N GLN A 158 6.94 1.94 28.82
CA GLN A 158 7.00 1.68 27.39
C GLN A 158 6.70 0.20 27.10
N ALA A 159 7.28 -0.72 27.89
CA ALA A 159 7.03 -2.15 27.77
C ALA A 159 5.56 -2.51 28.00
N MET A 160 4.92 -1.88 29.00
CA MET A 160 3.51 -2.07 29.33
C MET A 160 2.59 -1.62 28.20
N LEU A 161 2.80 -0.40 27.70
CA LEU A 161 2.04 0.12 26.57
C LEU A 161 2.25 -0.77 25.34
N ALA A 162 3.50 -1.04 24.98
CA ALA A 162 3.81 -1.84 23.80
C ALA A 162 3.22 -3.26 23.87
N SER A 163 3.28 -3.90 25.04
CA SER A 163 2.69 -5.24 25.27
C SER A 163 1.19 -5.26 24.99
N VAL A 164 0.46 -4.23 25.41
CA VAL A 164 -0.98 -4.12 25.15
C VAL A 164 -1.26 -3.85 23.68
N GLY A 165 -0.49 -2.93 23.07
CA GLY A 165 -0.63 -2.57 21.66
C GLY A 165 -0.43 -3.75 20.69
N ARG A 166 0.31 -4.79 21.10
CA ARG A 166 0.52 -5.99 20.26
C ARG A 166 -0.77 -6.69 19.85
N LYS A 167 -1.87 -6.49 20.57
CA LYS A 167 -3.18 -7.06 20.20
C LYS A 167 -3.74 -6.48 18.89
N ARG A 168 -3.19 -5.35 18.42
CA ARG A 168 -3.63 -4.64 17.22
C ARG A 168 -2.80 -4.94 15.98
N VAL A 169 -1.77 -5.77 16.11
CA VAL A 169 -0.89 -6.07 14.98
C VAL A 169 -1.60 -6.88 13.91
N LEU A 170 -1.32 -6.53 12.66
CA LEU A 170 -1.75 -7.26 11.48
C LEU A 170 -0.58 -8.09 10.99
N ARG A 171 -0.80 -9.33 10.58
CA ARG A 171 0.28 -10.20 10.11
C ARG A 171 0.04 -10.65 8.67
N LEU A 172 1.03 -10.48 7.82
CA LEU A 172 1.06 -10.99 6.46
C LEU A 172 2.37 -11.74 6.25
N GLY A 173 2.29 -13.07 6.22
CA GLY A 173 3.47 -13.94 6.21
C GLY A 173 4.35 -13.73 7.44
N GLU A 174 5.61 -13.37 7.20
CA GLU A 174 6.60 -13.09 8.24
C GLU A 174 6.74 -11.60 8.57
N ILE A 175 5.77 -10.77 8.17
CA ILE A 175 5.80 -9.33 8.44
C ILE A 175 4.59 -8.96 9.27
N THR A 176 4.85 -8.12 10.27
CA THR A 176 3.87 -7.58 11.17
C THR A 176 3.70 -6.10 10.86
N PHE A 177 2.46 -5.62 10.84
CA PHE A 177 2.09 -4.26 10.46
C PHE A 177 1.21 -3.62 11.53
N LEU A 178 1.35 -2.31 11.69
CA LEU A 178 0.47 -1.45 12.48
C LEU A 178 0.14 -0.21 11.66
N PRO A 179 -1.14 0.02 11.32
CA PRO A 179 -1.54 1.27 10.69
C PRO A 179 -1.36 2.42 11.68
N ILE A 180 -1.05 3.60 11.18
CA ILE A 180 -0.89 4.83 11.95
C ILE A 180 -1.84 5.85 11.36
N PHE A 181 -2.68 6.42 12.21
CA PHE A 181 -3.70 7.38 11.81
C PHE A 181 -3.43 8.77 12.37
N GLU A 182 -3.88 9.79 11.64
CA GLU A 182 -3.90 11.19 12.04
C GLU A 182 -5.30 11.78 11.84
N GLY A 183 -5.78 12.51 12.85
CA GLY A 183 -7.12 13.05 12.95
C GLY A 183 -8.09 12.12 13.69
N LEU A 184 -9.38 12.43 13.59
CA LEU A 184 -10.46 11.72 14.28
C LEU A 184 -10.81 10.40 13.57
N ILE A 185 -10.76 9.29 14.31
CA ILE A 185 -11.05 7.93 13.82
C ILE A 185 -11.84 7.09 14.83
N ASP A 186 -12.54 6.05 14.36
CA ASP A 186 -13.13 5.02 15.22
C ASP A 186 -12.35 3.71 15.05
N LEU A 187 -11.46 3.42 16.00
CA LEU A 187 -10.63 2.21 15.97
C LEU A 187 -11.42 0.90 16.16
N SER A 188 -12.70 0.97 16.55
CA SER A 188 -13.55 -0.22 16.60
C SER A 188 -14.04 -0.66 15.21
N LYS A 189 -14.05 0.27 14.24
CA LYS A 189 -14.44 0.04 12.84
C LYS A 189 -13.28 -0.29 11.94
N VAL A 190 -12.06 0.07 12.36
CA VAL A 190 -10.82 -0.41 11.75
C VAL A 190 -10.60 -1.87 12.16
N VAL A 191 -11.48 -2.76 11.69
CA VAL A 191 -11.41 -4.21 11.95
C VAL A 191 -10.30 -4.79 11.07
N ASN A 192 -9.46 -5.64 11.67
CA ASN A 192 -8.32 -6.35 11.08
C ASN A 192 -8.48 -6.64 9.56
N PRO A 193 -7.93 -5.77 8.69
CA PRO A 193 -8.23 -5.80 7.26
C PRO A 193 -7.46 -6.88 6.49
N LEU A 194 -6.47 -7.50 7.13
CA LEU A 194 -5.64 -8.52 6.49
C LEU A 194 -6.19 -9.93 6.78
N ARG A 195 -7.32 -10.29 6.14
CA ARG A 195 -7.72 -11.70 5.96
C ARG A 195 -6.92 -12.39 4.85
N LEU A 196 -5.68 -11.97 4.64
CA LEU A 196 -4.81 -12.47 3.58
C LEU A 196 -3.96 -13.62 4.12
N SER A 197 -4.34 -14.85 3.79
CA SER A 197 -3.47 -16.03 3.94
C SER A 197 -2.47 -16.11 2.78
N LEU A 198 -1.78 -15.00 2.50
CA LEU A 198 -0.73 -14.96 1.48
C LEU A 198 0.61 -15.08 2.18
N THR A 199 1.23 -16.23 1.99
CA THR A 199 2.65 -16.40 2.28
C THR A 199 3.45 -15.82 1.12
N ILE A 200 3.80 -14.55 1.27
CA ILE A 200 4.56 -13.79 0.28
C ILE A 200 6.05 -13.90 0.63
N PRO A 201 6.89 -14.47 -0.24
CA PRO A 201 8.32 -14.65 0.05
C PRO A 201 9.14 -13.36 -0.05
N ASN A 202 8.55 -12.26 -0.51
CA ASN A 202 9.22 -10.98 -0.70
C ASN A 202 8.62 -9.86 0.16
N VAL A 203 9.49 -9.14 0.88
CA VAL A 203 9.06 -8.07 1.81
C VAL A 203 8.39 -6.91 1.12
N LEU A 204 8.96 -6.43 0.02
CA LEU A 204 8.44 -5.26 -0.68
C LEU A 204 7.03 -5.53 -1.23
N CYS A 205 6.81 -6.73 -1.79
CA CYS A 205 5.50 -7.14 -2.26
C CYS A 205 4.48 -7.25 -1.12
N ALA A 206 4.90 -7.79 0.03
CA ALA A 206 4.04 -7.88 1.20
C ALA A 206 3.70 -6.50 1.79
N GLN A 207 4.65 -5.57 1.84
CA GLN A 207 4.41 -4.19 2.25
C GLN A 207 3.40 -3.50 1.34
N ALA A 208 3.64 -3.52 0.02
CA ALA A 208 2.74 -2.92 -0.95
C ALA A 208 1.32 -3.51 -0.88
N LEU A 209 1.22 -4.84 -0.74
CA LEU A 209 -0.08 -5.51 -0.66
C LEU A 209 -0.80 -5.22 0.66
N ALA A 210 -0.07 -5.16 1.78
CA ALA A 210 -0.64 -4.82 3.07
C ALA A 210 -1.21 -3.40 3.06
N ILE A 211 -0.49 -2.44 2.47
CA ILE A 211 -0.94 -1.05 2.33
C ILE A 211 -2.18 -0.95 1.43
N LEU A 212 -2.18 -1.62 0.28
CA LEU A 212 -3.34 -1.69 -0.60
C LEU A 212 -4.57 -2.28 0.11
N ALA A 213 -4.41 -3.42 0.78
CA ALA A 213 -5.50 -4.07 1.50
C ALA A 213 -6.03 -3.21 2.66
N LEU A 214 -5.14 -2.52 3.38
CA LEU A 214 -5.49 -1.57 4.42
C LEU A 214 -6.35 -0.43 3.86
N ILE A 215 -5.88 0.22 2.80
CA ILE A 215 -6.55 1.37 2.20
C ILE A 215 -7.91 0.96 1.60
N THR A 216 -7.98 -0.13 0.85
CA THR A 216 -9.25 -0.69 0.33
C THR A 216 -10.25 -0.92 1.45
N SER A 217 -9.81 -1.50 2.58
CA SER A 217 -10.71 -1.75 3.72
C SER A 217 -11.16 -0.46 4.41
N LEU A 218 -10.29 0.55 4.48
CA LEU A 218 -10.58 1.83 5.12
C LEU A 218 -11.49 2.74 4.29
N PHE A 219 -11.52 2.59 2.97
CA PHE A 219 -12.45 3.31 2.10
C PHE A 219 -13.90 3.04 2.49
N ALA A 220 -14.25 1.80 2.81
CA ALA A 220 -15.59 1.43 3.27
C ALA A 220 -16.02 2.17 4.55
N GLU A 221 -15.05 2.55 5.39
CA GLU A 221 -15.27 3.22 6.67
C GLU A 221 -15.06 4.75 6.60
N GLY A 222 -14.59 5.29 5.47
CA GLY A 222 -14.32 6.72 5.28
C GLY A 222 -13.06 7.22 6.02
N TYR A 223 -12.16 6.32 6.44
CA TYR A 223 -10.94 6.68 7.20
C TYR A 223 -9.66 6.68 6.37
N GLN A 224 -9.74 6.46 5.05
CA GLN A 224 -8.55 6.37 4.18
C GLN A 224 -7.64 7.60 4.29
N GLY A 225 -8.21 8.81 4.30
CA GLY A 225 -7.44 10.06 4.38
C GLY A 225 -6.83 10.31 5.76
N ARG A 226 -7.22 9.50 6.75
CA ARG A 226 -6.67 9.52 8.10
C ARG A 226 -5.50 8.56 8.25
N LEU A 227 -5.33 7.57 7.37
CA LEU A 227 -4.16 6.69 7.41
C LEU A 227 -2.92 7.45 6.94
N SER A 228 -2.07 7.88 7.88
CA SER A 228 -0.88 8.66 7.53
C SER A 228 0.31 7.79 7.21
N SER A 229 0.44 6.65 7.90
CA SER A 229 1.57 5.74 7.72
C SER A 229 1.24 4.31 8.15
N VAL A 230 2.14 3.38 7.84
CA VAL A 230 2.10 1.99 8.33
C VAL A 230 3.49 1.65 8.89
N ALA A 231 3.54 1.37 10.18
CA ALA A 231 4.74 0.80 10.79
C ALA A 231 4.77 -0.71 10.54
N PHE A 232 5.97 -1.25 10.34
CA PHE A 232 6.14 -2.68 10.10
C PHE A 232 7.39 -3.23 10.78
N GLU A 233 7.41 -4.55 10.96
CA GLU A 233 8.53 -5.32 11.48
C GLU A 233 8.59 -6.69 10.78
N THR A 234 9.80 -7.14 10.43
CA THR A 234 10.02 -8.45 9.80
C THR A 234 10.44 -9.54 10.81
N ASN A 235 10.04 -10.79 10.53
CA ASN A 235 10.26 -11.98 11.35
C ASN A 235 10.82 -13.14 10.52
N PHE A 236 12.04 -13.01 10.04
CA PHE A 236 12.77 -14.08 9.39
C PHE A 236 13.38 -15.01 10.43
N ARG A 237 12.73 -16.17 10.64
CA ARG A 237 13.07 -17.15 11.68
C ARG A 237 14.49 -17.75 11.55
N GLY A 238 15.14 -17.61 10.39
CA GLY A 238 16.45 -18.20 10.09
C GLY A 238 17.67 -17.26 10.12
N GLN A 239 17.48 -15.94 9.93
CA GLN A 239 18.58 -14.96 9.86
C GLN A 239 18.22 -13.73 10.68
N ARG A 240 18.69 -13.68 11.93
CA ARG A 240 18.34 -12.58 12.86
C ARG A 240 18.81 -11.21 12.38
N SER A 241 19.91 -11.16 11.62
CA SER A 241 20.48 -9.97 10.98
C SER A 241 19.56 -9.31 9.96
N ASP A 242 18.58 -10.06 9.45
CA ASP A 242 17.75 -9.63 8.32
C ASP A 242 16.38 -9.15 8.81
N ASN A 243 16.17 -9.12 10.14
CA ASN A 243 15.01 -8.50 10.73
C ASN A 243 15.22 -6.99 10.83
N TYR A 244 14.22 -6.22 10.40
CA TYR A 244 14.22 -4.78 10.50
C TYR A 244 12.80 -4.29 10.79
N SER A 245 12.71 -3.11 11.39
CA SER A 245 11.46 -2.37 11.53
C SER A 245 11.56 -1.07 10.77
N GLY A 246 10.42 -0.52 10.40
CA GLY A 246 10.36 0.72 9.65
C GLY A 246 8.96 1.29 9.59
N ILE A 247 8.84 2.39 8.87
CA ILE A 247 7.60 3.08 8.63
C ILE A 247 7.49 3.43 7.16
N VAL A 248 6.30 3.28 6.62
CA VAL A 248 5.96 3.72 5.27
C VAL A 248 4.96 4.86 5.41
N SER A 249 5.31 6.05 4.95
CA SER A 249 4.35 7.14 4.85
C SER A 249 3.42 6.87 3.67
N ILE A 250 2.11 6.90 3.88
CA ILE A 250 1.14 6.64 2.81
C ILE A 250 1.24 7.72 1.72
N ARG A 251 1.41 8.97 2.12
CA ARG A 251 1.50 10.11 1.19
C ARG A 251 2.69 10.05 0.23
N SER A 252 3.75 9.30 0.56
CA SER A 252 4.89 9.11 -0.32
C SER A 252 4.77 7.92 -1.28
N THR A 253 3.67 7.16 -1.21
CA THR A 253 3.42 5.98 -2.05
C THR A 253 2.45 6.30 -3.18
N ALA A 254 2.47 5.50 -4.25
CA ALA A 254 1.46 5.58 -5.31
C ALA A 254 0.05 5.36 -4.74
N VAL A 255 -0.05 4.47 -3.75
CA VAL A 255 -1.32 4.10 -3.12
C VAL A 255 -1.98 5.30 -2.42
N GLY A 256 -1.19 6.18 -1.83
CA GLY A 256 -1.70 7.39 -1.16
C GLY A 256 -2.19 8.49 -2.12
N ALA A 257 -1.81 8.44 -3.39
CA ALA A 257 -2.23 9.40 -4.42
C ALA A 257 -3.40 8.91 -5.27
N ALA A 258 -3.79 7.64 -5.10
CA ALA A 258 -4.77 6.98 -5.95
C ALA A 258 -6.22 7.22 -5.54
N SER A 259 -7.11 7.22 -6.54
CA SER A 259 -8.56 7.25 -6.38
C SER A 259 -9.09 5.91 -5.85
N ALA A 260 -10.23 5.95 -5.15
CA ALA A 260 -10.85 4.76 -4.56
C ALA A 260 -11.12 3.67 -5.61
N ASP A 261 -11.75 4.07 -6.72
CA ASP A 261 -12.04 3.18 -7.84
C ASP A 261 -10.80 2.49 -8.38
N PHE A 262 -9.69 3.23 -8.50
CA PHE A 262 -8.45 2.70 -9.05
C PHE A 262 -7.76 1.75 -8.08
N ILE A 263 -7.77 2.08 -6.78
CA ILE A 263 -7.17 1.24 -5.73
C ILE A 263 -7.73 -0.17 -5.71
N ASP A 264 -9.04 -0.37 -5.82
CA ASP A 264 -9.61 -1.72 -5.77
C ASP A 264 -9.16 -2.58 -6.96
N ARG A 265 -9.14 -2.01 -8.17
CA ARG A 265 -8.60 -2.70 -9.36
C ARG A 265 -7.11 -2.99 -9.24
N LEU A 266 -6.36 -2.04 -8.69
CA LEU A 266 -4.93 -2.17 -8.48
C LEU A 266 -4.62 -3.27 -7.47
N TYR A 267 -5.39 -3.33 -6.37
CA TYR A 267 -5.30 -4.38 -5.37
C TYR A 267 -5.53 -5.76 -5.97
N ASP A 268 -6.62 -5.97 -6.71
CA ASP A 268 -6.92 -7.27 -7.32
C ASP A 268 -5.84 -7.69 -8.31
N THR A 269 -5.45 -6.78 -9.21
CA THR A 269 -4.43 -7.05 -10.24
C THR A 269 -3.07 -7.36 -9.60
N PHE A 270 -2.64 -6.57 -8.62
CA PHE A 270 -1.38 -6.77 -7.93
C PHE A 270 -1.39 -8.04 -7.09
N ARG A 271 -2.50 -8.35 -6.42
CA ARG A 271 -2.68 -9.60 -5.68
C ARG A 271 -2.53 -10.82 -6.59
N THR A 272 -3.19 -10.83 -7.74
CA THR A 272 -3.06 -11.92 -8.72
C THR A 272 -1.62 -12.04 -9.23
N LEU A 273 -0.95 -10.90 -9.47
CA LEU A 273 0.43 -10.88 -9.92
C LEU A 273 1.37 -11.46 -8.85
N VAL A 274 1.20 -11.09 -7.58
CA VAL A 274 1.98 -11.64 -6.46
C VAL A 274 1.71 -13.13 -6.28
N GLN A 275 0.45 -13.59 -6.35
CA GLN A 275 0.13 -15.02 -6.27
C GLN A 275 0.75 -15.83 -7.41
N SER A 276 0.83 -15.25 -8.60
CA SER A 276 1.40 -15.92 -9.79
C SER A 276 2.93 -15.83 -9.86
N GLY A 277 3.51 -14.87 -9.15
CA GLY A 277 4.95 -14.60 -9.09
C GLY A 277 5.76 -15.68 -8.35
N TRP A 278 5.14 -16.42 -7.44
CA TRP A 278 5.82 -17.46 -6.67
C TRP A 278 4.99 -18.73 -6.56
N LYS A 279 5.63 -19.87 -6.86
CA LYS A 279 5.04 -21.20 -6.64
C LYS A 279 5.63 -21.79 -5.37
N ARG A 280 4.77 -22.30 -4.50
CA ARG A 280 5.20 -22.99 -3.29
C ARG A 280 5.65 -24.41 -3.64
N ARG A 281 6.88 -24.76 -3.29
CA ARG A 281 7.46 -26.10 -3.45
C ARG A 281 7.88 -26.61 -2.07
N GLY A 282 6.97 -27.33 -1.41
CA GLY A 282 7.17 -27.78 -0.02
C GLY A 282 7.21 -26.60 0.97
N ARG A 283 8.39 -26.39 1.59
CA ARG A 283 8.65 -25.28 2.52
C ARG A 283 9.27 -24.05 1.85
N GLU A 284 9.65 -24.16 0.58
CA GLU A 284 10.34 -23.10 -0.16
C GLU A 284 9.44 -22.46 -1.22
N TYR A 285 9.82 -21.27 -1.66
CA TYR A 285 9.16 -20.55 -2.75
C TYR A 285 10.10 -20.50 -3.94
N GLU A 286 9.61 -20.95 -5.09
CA GLU A 286 10.30 -20.85 -6.35
C GLU A 286 9.72 -19.66 -7.13
N ALA A 287 10.58 -18.70 -7.48
CA ALA A 287 10.19 -17.54 -8.27
C ALA A 287 9.80 -17.98 -9.68
N THR A 288 8.66 -17.50 -10.17
CA THR A 288 8.25 -17.66 -11.57
C THR A 288 8.77 -16.48 -12.39
N GLU A 289 8.59 -16.53 -13.70
CA GLU A 289 8.85 -15.40 -14.60
C GLU A 289 8.09 -14.11 -14.23
N LEU A 290 6.96 -14.21 -13.51
CA LEU A 290 6.16 -13.07 -13.04
C LEU A 290 6.69 -12.45 -11.74
N ALA A 291 7.66 -13.08 -11.06
CA ALA A 291 8.24 -12.51 -9.84
C ALA A 291 8.86 -11.12 -10.10
N THR A 292 9.54 -10.96 -11.24
CA THR A 292 10.16 -9.68 -11.63
C THR A 292 9.13 -8.59 -11.91
N ASP A 293 7.99 -8.97 -12.48
CA ASP A 293 6.86 -8.09 -12.75
C ASP A 293 6.17 -7.67 -11.44
N ALA A 294 5.96 -8.61 -10.52
CA ALA A 294 5.45 -8.32 -9.17
C ALA A 294 6.37 -7.38 -8.38
N LEU A 295 7.69 -7.59 -8.45
CA LEU A 295 8.67 -6.72 -7.81
C LEU A 295 8.67 -5.30 -8.40
N SER A 296 8.55 -5.19 -9.73
CA SER A 296 8.48 -3.91 -10.43
C SER A 296 7.23 -3.13 -10.01
N ALA A 297 6.09 -3.81 -9.93
CA ALA A 297 4.85 -3.23 -9.42
C ALA A 297 5.00 -2.77 -7.97
N ALA A 298 5.58 -3.61 -7.10
CA ALA A 298 5.80 -3.26 -5.71
C ALA A 298 6.75 -2.04 -5.55
N GLN A 299 7.81 -1.96 -6.34
CA GLN A 299 8.72 -0.81 -6.35
C GLN A 299 8.00 0.48 -6.73
N TRP A 300 7.22 0.46 -7.80
CA TRP A 300 6.44 1.62 -8.24
C TRP A 300 5.37 2.01 -7.20
N LEU A 301 4.64 1.04 -6.65
CA LEU A 301 3.62 1.28 -5.61
C LEU A 301 4.21 1.99 -4.40
N MET A 302 5.41 1.59 -3.99
CA MET A 302 6.10 2.16 -2.82
C MET A 302 6.83 3.46 -3.13
N GLN A 303 7.29 3.63 -4.37
CA GLN A 303 8.06 4.79 -4.84
C GLN A 303 7.63 5.14 -6.28
N PRO A 304 6.62 5.99 -6.48
CA PRO A 304 6.07 6.29 -7.81
C PRO A 304 6.98 7.25 -8.57
N VAL A 305 8.20 6.84 -8.91
CA VAL A 305 9.15 7.63 -9.70
C VAL A 305 9.24 7.13 -11.14
N ALA A 306 9.58 8.03 -12.08
CA ALA A 306 9.66 7.75 -13.52
C ALA A 306 10.42 6.45 -13.88
N LYS A 307 11.55 6.18 -13.22
CA LYS A 307 12.34 4.96 -13.45
C LYS A 307 11.55 3.67 -13.17
N HIS A 308 10.66 3.69 -12.18
CA HIS A 308 9.84 2.52 -11.82
C HIS A 308 8.58 2.43 -12.68
N LEU A 309 8.07 3.56 -13.19
CA LEU A 309 6.96 3.58 -14.14
C LEU A 309 7.27 2.73 -15.38
N ASN A 310 8.47 2.84 -15.95
CA ASN A 310 8.87 2.06 -17.13
C ASN A 310 8.81 0.54 -16.91
N ALA A 311 9.22 0.11 -15.72
CA ALA A 311 9.21 -1.29 -15.35
C ALA A 311 7.77 -1.80 -15.20
N ILE A 312 6.88 -1.03 -14.57
CA ILE A 312 5.48 -1.43 -14.43
C ILE A 312 4.73 -1.38 -15.76
N VAL A 313 4.99 -0.42 -16.65
CA VAL A 313 4.41 -0.41 -18.02
C VAL A 313 4.81 -1.67 -18.77
N THR A 314 6.09 -2.06 -18.70
CA THR A 314 6.58 -3.30 -19.32
C THR A 314 5.92 -4.54 -18.71
N SER A 315 5.69 -4.54 -17.40
CA SER A 315 4.91 -5.59 -16.74
C SER A 315 3.47 -5.64 -17.26
N GLN A 316 2.79 -4.50 -17.41
CA GLN A 316 1.42 -4.46 -17.96
C GLN A 316 1.37 -4.97 -19.42
N GLU A 317 2.38 -4.68 -20.25
CA GLU A 317 2.51 -5.24 -21.60
C GLU A 317 2.63 -6.77 -21.60
N LYS A 318 3.49 -7.32 -20.72
CA LYS A 318 3.63 -8.79 -20.58
C LYS A 318 2.36 -9.44 -20.06
N MET A 319 1.67 -8.80 -19.11
CA MET A 319 0.39 -9.27 -18.59
C MET A 319 -0.67 -9.29 -19.71
N HIS A 320 -0.76 -8.21 -20.50
CA HIS A 320 -1.64 -8.13 -21.66
C HIS A 320 -1.33 -9.23 -22.69
N ARG A 321 -0.05 -9.42 -23.04
CA ARG A 321 0.41 -10.50 -23.93
C ARG A 321 -0.10 -11.88 -23.49
N ARG A 322 -0.20 -12.12 -22.18
CA ARG A 322 -0.62 -13.40 -21.59
C ARG A 322 -2.12 -13.51 -21.36
N GLY A 323 -2.90 -12.50 -21.75
CA GLY A 323 -4.34 -12.44 -21.46
C GLY A 323 -4.65 -12.26 -19.97
N MET A 324 -3.69 -11.82 -19.16
CA MET A 324 -3.92 -11.49 -17.76
C MET A 324 -4.55 -10.09 -17.64
N GLY A 325 -5.41 -9.90 -16.64
CA GLY A 325 -6.00 -8.59 -16.39
C GLY A 325 -4.94 -7.54 -16.06
N THR A 326 -5.06 -6.37 -16.69
CA THR A 326 -4.23 -5.18 -16.40
C THR A 326 -5.01 -4.22 -15.48
N PHE A 327 -4.31 -3.30 -14.81
CA PHE A 327 -4.97 -2.21 -14.09
C PHE A 327 -5.21 -0.97 -14.97
N LEU A 328 -4.60 -0.91 -16.16
CA LEU A 328 -4.82 0.13 -17.18
C LEU A 328 -6.06 -0.19 -18.02
N ARG A 329 -7.24 -0.22 -17.39
CA ARG A 329 -8.49 -0.63 -18.06
C ARG A 329 -9.22 0.54 -18.67
N ARG A 330 -9.23 1.67 -17.96
CA ARG A 330 -9.91 2.89 -18.36
C ARG A 330 -8.88 3.95 -18.78
N PRO A 331 -9.25 4.87 -19.69
CA PRO A 331 -8.39 6.00 -20.07
C PRO A 331 -7.95 6.85 -18.88
N GLU A 332 -8.82 6.99 -17.88
CA GLU A 332 -8.58 7.74 -16.66
C GLU A 332 -7.52 7.04 -15.79
N ASP A 333 -7.49 5.70 -15.80
CA ASP A 333 -6.47 4.92 -15.07
C ASP A 333 -5.06 5.21 -15.62
N VAL A 334 -4.93 5.40 -16.95
CA VAL A 334 -3.64 5.77 -17.58
C VAL A 334 -3.17 7.14 -17.12
N GLN A 335 -4.07 8.13 -17.13
CA GLN A 335 -3.73 9.49 -16.67
C GLN A 335 -3.34 9.47 -15.19
N GLU A 336 -4.12 8.78 -14.38
CA GLU A 336 -3.90 8.67 -12.94
C GLU A 336 -2.52 8.06 -12.62
N VAL A 337 -2.20 6.90 -13.20
CA VAL A 337 -0.91 6.22 -13.01
C VAL A 337 0.26 7.08 -13.49
N PHE A 338 0.10 7.76 -14.63
CA PHE A 338 1.15 8.60 -15.18
C PHE A 338 1.41 9.83 -14.31
N ASN A 339 0.34 10.47 -13.82
CA ASN A 339 0.42 11.66 -12.97
C ASN A 339 1.04 11.37 -11.60
N MET A 340 0.92 10.14 -11.10
CA MET A 340 1.63 9.72 -9.88
C MET A 340 3.15 9.77 -10.03
N SER A 341 3.67 9.57 -11.25
CA SER A 341 5.13 9.55 -11.53
C SER A 341 5.66 10.78 -12.26
N HIS A 342 4.78 11.53 -12.91
CA HIS A 342 5.08 12.79 -13.60
C HIS A 342 4.07 13.86 -13.19
N PRO A 343 4.06 14.29 -11.91
CA PRO A 343 3.15 15.32 -11.46
C PRO A 343 3.41 16.62 -12.24
N GLY A 344 2.36 17.18 -12.85
CA GLY A 344 2.42 18.45 -13.57
C GLY A 344 2.74 18.35 -15.07
N TRP A 345 2.76 17.15 -15.68
CA TRP A 345 2.85 17.03 -17.14
C TRP A 345 1.67 17.74 -17.83
N GLN A 346 1.97 18.55 -18.86
CA GLN A 346 1.01 19.43 -19.55
C GLN A 346 0.67 18.98 -20.98
N GLY A 347 1.04 17.77 -21.38
CA GLY A 347 0.80 17.31 -22.74
C GLY A 347 -0.67 16.92 -23.00
N ASP A 348 -1.01 16.75 -24.27
CA ASP A 348 -2.37 16.40 -24.70
C ASP A 348 -2.62 14.88 -24.58
N TYR A 349 -3.12 14.46 -23.41
CA TYR A 349 -3.55 13.07 -23.18
C TYR A 349 -4.56 12.57 -24.21
N LYS A 350 -5.45 13.44 -24.72
CA LYS A 350 -6.52 13.06 -25.63
C LYS A 350 -5.97 12.79 -27.03
N ALA A 351 -5.10 13.66 -27.54
CA ALA A 351 -4.42 13.45 -28.81
C ALA A 351 -3.56 12.18 -28.76
N LEU A 352 -2.80 11.99 -27.68
CA LEU A 352 -1.96 10.80 -27.50
C LEU A 352 -2.78 9.51 -27.44
N ARG A 353 -3.89 9.51 -26.69
CA ARG A 353 -4.80 8.36 -26.62
C ARG A 353 -5.38 8.02 -27.98
N LYS A 354 -5.86 9.01 -28.73
CA LYS A 354 -6.38 8.81 -30.10
C LYS A 354 -5.32 8.18 -31.00
N TYR A 355 -4.08 8.67 -30.91
CA TYR A 355 -2.97 8.10 -31.65
C TYR A 355 -2.69 6.65 -31.26
N ALA A 356 -2.57 6.37 -29.96
CA ALA A 356 -2.37 5.01 -29.46
C ALA A 356 -3.51 4.06 -29.85
N ARG A 357 -4.76 4.53 -29.88
CA ARG A 357 -5.91 3.77 -30.38
C ARG A 357 -5.76 3.44 -31.86
N ALA A 358 -5.43 4.42 -32.70
CA ALA A 358 -5.24 4.19 -34.13
C ALA A 358 -4.11 3.17 -34.37
N VAL A 359 -3.00 3.27 -33.63
CA VAL A 359 -1.91 2.29 -33.70
C VAL A 359 -2.34 0.90 -33.19
N ALA A 360 -3.06 0.81 -32.07
CA ALA A 360 -3.61 -0.47 -31.58
C ALA A 360 -4.54 -1.12 -32.62
N SER A 361 -5.36 -0.31 -33.29
CA SER A 361 -6.22 -0.72 -34.39
C SER A 361 -5.41 -1.24 -35.57
N GLY A 362 -4.35 -0.51 -35.96
CA GLY A 362 -3.41 -0.91 -36.99
C GLY A 362 -2.74 -2.25 -36.70
N ILE A 363 -2.19 -2.42 -35.50
CA ILE A 363 -1.57 -3.68 -35.04
C ILE A 363 -2.59 -4.83 -35.09
N TYR A 364 -3.82 -4.59 -34.62
CA TYR A 364 -4.85 -5.62 -34.60
C TYR A 364 -5.13 -6.17 -35.99
N HIS A 365 -5.43 -5.28 -36.95
CA HIS A 365 -5.76 -5.68 -38.30
C HIS A 365 -4.52 -6.26 -39.00
N ALA A 366 -3.42 -5.50 -39.07
CA ALA A 366 -2.22 -5.85 -39.83
C ALA A 366 -1.43 -7.08 -39.35
N ARG A 367 -1.59 -7.47 -38.08
CA ARG A 367 -0.71 -8.46 -37.42
C ARG A 367 -1.42 -9.47 -36.55
N MET A 368 -2.52 -9.11 -35.88
CA MET A 368 -3.15 -10.01 -34.91
C MET A 368 -4.31 -10.81 -35.48
N LYS A 369 -5.07 -10.26 -36.44
CA LYS A 369 -6.33 -10.86 -36.93
C LYS A 369 -6.18 -12.35 -37.26
N ASP A 370 -5.12 -12.68 -37.99
CA ASP A 370 -4.83 -14.03 -38.49
C ASP A 370 -3.67 -14.73 -37.73
N ALA A 371 -3.16 -14.13 -36.66
CA ALA A 371 -2.07 -14.71 -35.88
C ALA A 371 -2.54 -15.83 -34.95
N LYS A 372 -1.80 -16.95 -34.96
CA LYS A 372 -2.01 -18.08 -34.04
C LYS A 372 -1.81 -17.68 -32.56
N ASP A 373 -0.87 -16.77 -32.29
CA ASP A 373 -0.63 -16.19 -30.98
C ASP A 373 -0.75 -14.66 -31.07
N ARG A 374 -1.99 -14.18 -30.92
CA ARG A 374 -2.33 -12.75 -31.01
C ARG A 374 -1.58 -11.91 -29.99
N GLY A 375 -1.39 -12.43 -28.77
CA GLY A 375 -0.69 -11.73 -27.70
C GLY A 375 0.79 -11.53 -28.01
N LYS A 376 1.45 -12.55 -28.56
CA LYS A 376 2.84 -12.43 -29.03
C LYS A 376 2.95 -11.46 -30.22
N ALA A 377 2.09 -11.58 -31.23
CA ALA A 377 2.12 -10.70 -32.39
C ALA A 377 1.99 -9.21 -31.99
N TRP A 378 1.09 -8.91 -31.06
CA TRP A 378 0.98 -7.59 -30.46
C TRP A 378 2.26 -7.14 -29.75
N TYR A 379 2.80 -7.98 -28.88
CA TYR A 379 3.97 -7.64 -28.05
C TYR A 379 5.25 -7.43 -28.88
N ASP A 380 5.39 -8.15 -29.98
CA ASP A 380 6.50 -7.97 -30.91
C ASP A 380 6.46 -6.57 -31.54
N GLU A 381 5.29 -6.10 -31.99
CA GLU A 381 5.10 -4.73 -32.51
C GLU A 381 5.33 -3.66 -31.44
N VAL A 382 4.85 -3.87 -30.21
CA VAL A 382 5.11 -2.95 -29.09
C VAL A 382 6.61 -2.85 -28.78
N THR A 383 7.32 -3.98 -28.75
CA THR A 383 8.77 -4.02 -28.52
C THR A 383 9.54 -3.26 -29.60
N MET A 384 9.05 -3.38 -30.82
CA MET A 384 9.58 -2.75 -32.02
C MET A 384 9.33 -1.24 -32.08
N LEU A 385 8.19 -0.75 -31.60
CA LEU A 385 7.95 0.69 -31.39
C LEU A 385 8.82 1.23 -30.25
N ARG A 386 8.93 0.48 -29.15
CA ARG A 386 9.74 0.87 -27.98
C ARG A 386 11.23 1.06 -28.31
N SER A 387 11.78 0.26 -29.21
CA SER A 387 13.20 0.31 -29.59
C SER A 387 13.57 1.48 -30.51
N ALA A 388 12.60 2.29 -30.94
CA ALA A 388 12.87 3.48 -31.73
C ALA A 388 13.66 4.51 -30.91
N ALA A 389 14.86 4.85 -31.40
CA ALA A 389 15.80 5.76 -30.75
C ALA A 389 15.46 7.25 -30.96
N LYS A 390 14.70 7.58 -32.02
CA LYS A 390 14.35 8.96 -32.39
C LYS A 390 12.84 9.10 -32.60
N PRO A 391 12.25 10.28 -32.34
CA PRO A 391 10.84 10.55 -32.62
C PRO A 391 10.45 10.22 -34.06
N SER A 392 11.22 10.65 -35.06
CA SER A 392 10.91 10.39 -36.48
C SER A 392 10.73 8.91 -36.80
N SER A 393 11.68 8.07 -36.41
CA SER A 393 11.60 6.63 -36.63
C SER A 393 10.43 5.97 -35.90
N PHE A 394 10.05 6.50 -34.73
CA PHE A 394 8.88 6.01 -34.00
C PHE A 394 7.58 6.34 -34.74
N PHE A 395 7.40 7.59 -35.14
CA PHE A 395 6.19 8.07 -35.82
C PHE A 395 6.03 7.40 -37.19
N GLU A 396 7.10 7.30 -37.97
CA GLU A 396 7.11 6.60 -39.26
C GLU A 396 6.65 5.15 -39.10
N ARG A 397 7.21 4.43 -38.12
CA ARG A 397 6.84 3.05 -37.85
C ARG A 397 5.38 2.89 -37.44
N ALA A 398 4.89 3.76 -36.57
CA ALA A 398 3.51 3.74 -36.14
C ALA A 398 2.55 4.10 -37.29
N GLN A 399 2.92 5.02 -38.19
CA GLN A 399 2.15 5.32 -39.40
C GLN A 399 2.08 4.12 -40.34
N ILE A 400 3.20 3.42 -40.57
CA ILE A 400 3.22 2.19 -41.38
C ILE A 400 2.22 1.16 -40.83
N LEU A 401 2.13 0.98 -39.52
CA LEU A 401 1.17 0.07 -38.89
C LEU A 401 -0.29 0.50 -39.11
N ILE A 402 -0.57 1.80 -39.02
CA ILE A 402 -1.90 2.36 -39.27
C ILE A 402 -2.28 2.16 -40.75
N GLU A 403 -1.39 2.46 -41.69
CA GLU A 403 -1.64 2.31 -43.13
C GLU A 403 -1.84 0.84 -43.53
N GLN A 404 -1.03 -0.07 -42.99
CA GLN A 404 -1.22 -1.51 -43.22
C GLN A 404 -2.56 -1.99 -42.68
N GLY A 405 -2.93 -1.58 -41.46
CA GLY A 405 -4.23 -1.88 -40.89
C GLY A 405 -5.39 -1.28 -41.70
N HIS A 406 -5.23 -0.08 -42.25
CA HIS A 406 -6.23 0.57 -43.10
C HIS A 406 -6.43 -0.18 -44.43
N ARG A 407 -5.35 -0.66 -45.06
CA ARG A 407 -5.45 -1.48 -46.28
C ARG A 407 -6.23 -2.78 -46.05
N GLU A 408 -6.09 -3.36 -44.86
CA GLU A 408 -6.79 -4.60 -44.49
C GLU A 408 -8.19 -4.34 -43.91
N HIS A 409 -8.45 -3.12 -43.44
CA HIS A 409 -9.73 -2.69 -42.90
C HIS A 409 -9.91 -1.17 -43.07
N GLY A 410 -10.62 -0.75 -44.11
CA GLY A 410 -10.73 0.66 -44.56
C GLY A 410 -11.31 1.68 -43.56
N GLY A 411 -11.63 1.27 -42.33
CA GLY A 411 -12.05 2.16 -41.24
C GLY A 411 -10.93 2.65 -40.32
N VAL A 412 -9.73 2.04 -40.33
CA VAL A 412 -8.65 2.39 -39.39
C VAL A 412 -8.16 3.81 -39.62
N GLY A 413 -8.09 4.63 -38.55
CA GLY A 413 -7.56 6.00 -38.60
C GLY A 413 -8.48 7.05 -39.22
N THR A 414 -9.76 6.74 -39.42
CA THR A 414 -10.74 7.66 -40.04
C THR A 414 -11.55 8.45 -39.01
N GLU A 415 -12.12 9.59 -39.43
CA GLU A 415 -13.00 10.42 -38.59
C GLU A 415 -14.26 9.66 -38.13
N GLN A 416 -14.76 8.74 -38.96
CA GLN A 416 -15.97 7.95 -38.70
C GLN A 416 -15.91 7.14 -37.41
N TRP A 417 -14.71 6.73 -36.98
CA TRP A 417 -14.50 5.94 -35.75
C TRP A 417 -13.96 6.78 -34.58
N GLY A 418 -13.89 8.11 -34.75
CA GLY A 418 -13.26 9.02 -33.79
C GLY A 418 -11.77 8.76 -33.61
N GLU A 419 -11.12 8.11 -34.60
CA GLU A 419 -9.71 7.73 -34.61
C GLU A 419 -8.82 8.74 -35.33
N ALA A 420 -9.40 9.81 -35.92
CA ALA A 420 -8.64 10.88 -36.56
C ALA A 420 -7.77 11.65 -35.55
N PHE A 421 -6.51 11.85 -35.91
CA PHE A 421 -5.51 12.61 -35.18
C PHE A 421 -4.53 13.26 -36.17
N GLU A 422 -3.81 14.28 -35.73
CA GLU A 422 -2.80 14.99 -36.51
C GLU A 422 -1.40 14.54 -36.04
N PRO A 423 -0.75 13.56 -36.70
CA PRO A 423 0.56 13.07 -36.29
C PRO A 423 1.62 14.17 -36.21
N SER A 424 1.60 15.11 -37.15
CA SER A 424 2.57 16.21 -37.22
C SER A 424 2.43 17.18 -36.06
N ALA A 425 1.19 17.52 -35.65
CA ALA A 425 0.96 18.36 -34.48
C ALA A 425 1.42 17.67 -33.18
N LEU A 426 1.16 16.37 -33.04
CA LEU A 426 1.64 15.58 -31.90
C LEU A 426 3.16 15.49 -31.87
N MET A 427 3.81 15.27 -33.02
CA MET A 427 5.26 15.24 -33.15
C MET A 427 5.91 16.60 -32.77
N GLN A 428 5.31 17.72 -33.22
CA GLN A 428 5.77 19.07 -32.88
C GLN A 428 5.57 19.42 -31.40
N SER A 429 4.58 18.79 -30.74
CA SER A 429 4.33 19.00 -29.32
C SER A 429 5.31 18.27 -28.38
N ILE A 430 6.16 17.38 -28.92
CA ILE A 430 7.11 16.59 -28.14
C ILE A 430 8.49 17.23 -28.25
N ASN A 431 8.98 17.80 -27.14
CA ASN A 431 10.38 18.14 -27.04
C ASN A 431 11.24 16.86 -27.12
N ALA A 432 12.40 16.93 -27.78
CA ALA A 432 13.29 15.78 -27.90
C ALA A 432 13.67 15.18 -26.54
N ASP A 433 13.81 16.03 -25.52
CA ASP A 433 14.12 15.65 -24.14
C ASP A 433 12.93 14.96 -23.43
N ASP A 434 11.70 15.14 -23.92
CA ASP A 434 10.47 14.54 -23.38
C ASP A 434 10.06 13.26 -24.13
N PHE A 435 10.83 12.83 -25.13
CA PHE A 435 10.42 11.72 -26.00
C PHE A 435 10.30 10.37 -25.27
N GLU A 436 11.17 10.08 -24.31
CA GLU A 436 11.04 8.86 -23.50
C GLU A 436 9.77 8.90 -22.64
N THR A 437 9.48 10.04 -22.03
CA THR A 437 8.25 10.28 -21.26
C THR A 437 7.00 10.09 -22.14
N PHE A 438 7.03 10.62 -23.36
CA PHE A 438 5.99 10.40 -24.36
C PHE A 438 5.82 8.91 -24.68
N LYS A 439 6.91 8.18 -24.97
CA LYS A 439 6.85 6.74 -25.29
C LYS A 439 6.22 5.94 -24.16
N VAL A 440 6.49 6.31 -22.91
CA VAL A 440 5.94 5.62 -21.73
C VAL A 440 4.42 5.80 -21.66
N LEU A 441 3.94 7.05 -21.77
CA LEU A 441 2.51 7.32 -21.76
C LEU A 441 1.80 6.72 -22.97
N PHE A 442 2.42 6.77 -24.16
CA PHE A 442 1.91 6.12 -25.36
C PHE A 442 1.73 4.62 -25.14
N ARG A 443 2.75 3.94 -24.57
CA ARG A 443 2.69 2.50 -24.27
C ARG A 443 1.59 2.15 -23.28
N MET A 444 1.36 2.99 -22.27
CA MET A 444 0.25 2.82 -21.33
C MET A 444 -1.10 2.88 -22.04
N TYR A 445 -1.32 3.88 -22.89
CA TYR A 445 -2.54 3.97 -23.71
C TYR A 445 -2.65 2.82 -24.71
N LEU A 446 -1.53 2.37 -25.28
CA LEU A 446 -1.52 1.25 -26.22
C LEU A 446 -2.01 -0.04 -25.54
N VAL A 447 -1.54 -0.34 -24.32
CA VAL A 447 -2.05 -1.45 -23.49
C VAL A 447 -3.55 -1.27 -23.23
N GLN A 448 -3.97 -0.08 -22.78
CA GLN A 448 -5.36 0.21 -22.43
C GLN A 448 -6.31 0.08 -23.63
N GLU A 449 -5.96 0.62 -24.79
CA GLU A 449 -6.79 0.58 -26.01
C GLU A 449 -6.77 -0.79 -26.70
N SER A 450 -5.77 -1.63 -26.42
CA SER A 450 -5.71 -3.03 -26.90
C SER A 450 -6.56 -4.00 -26.06
N THR A 451 -6.87 -3.64 -24.81
CA THR A 451 -7.58 -4.48 -23.83
C THR A 451 -9.06 -4.78 -24.16
N PRO A 452 -9.86 -3.93 -24.86
CA PRO A 452 -11.29 -4.20 -25.09
C PRO A 452 -11.64 -4.90 -26.42
N ARG A 453 -10.72 -5.00 -27.38
CA ARG A 453 -11.09 -5.51 -28.73
C ARG A 453 -11.19 -7.04 -28.83
N ILE A 454 -10.61 -7.77 -27.87
CA ILE A 454 -10.68 -9.25 -27.84
C ILE A 454 -12.03 -9.74 -27.31
N ALA A 455 -12.70 -9.00 -26.42
CA ALA A 455 -13.97 -9.42 -25.80
C ALA A 455 -15.22 -9.06 -26.63
N ARG A 456 -15.23 -7.93 -27.36
CA ARG A 456 -16.43 -7.46 -28.07
C ARG A 456 -16.77 -8.20 -29.36
N GLN A 457 -15.86 -8.97 -29.95
CA GLN A 457 -16.12 -9.72 -31.19
C GLN A 457 -16.69 -11.12 -30.97
N VAL A 458 -16.68 -11.65 -29.74
CA VAL A 458 -17.28 -12.97 -29.45
C VAL A 458 -18.81 -12.87 -29.41
N ASP A 459 -19.39 -11.74 -28.98
CA ASP A 459 -20.85 -11.58 -28.87
C ASP A 459 -21.55 -11.15 -30.18
N THR A 460 -20.81 -10.59 -31.14
CA THR A 460 -21.39 -10.18 -32.45
C THR A 460 -21.32 -11.26 -33.54
N ALA A 461 -20.71 -12.42 -33.27
CA ALA A 461 -20.65 -13.52 -34.23
C ALA A 461 -21.88 -14.45 -34.19
N ASP A 462 -22.71 -14.38 -33.13
CA ASP A 462 -23.86 -15.28 -32.91
C ASP A 462 -25.24 -14.65 -33.15
N SER A 463 -25.31 -13.44 -33.71
CA SER A 463 -26.58 -12.80 -34.12
C SER A 463 -26.69 -12.69 -35.65
N GLY A 464 -26.67 -13.84 -36.31
CA GLY A 464 -27.18 -13.96 -37.69
C GLY A 464 -28.71 -13.83 -37.70
N PRO A 465 -29.31 -13.22 -38.75
CA PRO A 465 -30.74 -12.96 -38.79
C PRO A 465 -31.51 -14.27 -38.99
N GLN A 466 -32.25 -14.71 -37.97
CA GLN A 466 -33.31 -15.69 -38.18
C GLN A 466 -34.44 -15.01 -38.93
N GLY A 467 -34.61 -15.38 -40.20
CA GLY A 467 -35.73 -14.95 -41.04
C GLY A 467 -37.08 -15.40 -40.48
N PRO A 468 -38.18 -14.72 -40.86
CA PRO A 468 -39.51 -15.05 -40.36
C PRO A 468 -40.10 -16.22 -41.15
N GLY A 469 -40.37 -17.32 -40.46
CA GLY A 469 -41.19 -18.44 -40.92
C GLY A 469 -41.26 -19.47 -39.81
N GLY A 470 -42.39 -19.99 -39.36
CA GLY A 470 -43.76 -19.94 -39.87
C GLY A 470 -44.42 -21.23 -39.38
N ARG A 471 -45.49 -21.09 -38.61
CA ARG A 471 -46.36 -22.10 -37.97
C ARG A 471 -45.83 -22.79 -36.71
#